data_AF-A0A1H7DLR0-F1
#
_entry.id   AF-A0A1H7DLR0-F1
#
_cell.length_a   1.000
_cell.length_b   1.000
_cell.length_c   1.000
_cell.angle_alpha   90.00
_cell.angle_beta   90.00
_cell.angle_gamma   90.00
#
_symmetry.space_group_name_H-M   'P 1'
#
loop_
_entity.id
_entity.type
_entity.pdbx_description
1 polymer ?
#
loop_
_entity_poly.entity_id
_entity_poly.type
_entity_poly.pdbx_seq_one_letter_code
_entity_poly.pdbx_strand_id
1 'polypeptide(L)'
;MSRSVHRPPRGFSLIVVLLMLLVVTVLALGAAQTSLVSERSARNDRDTEVAFQAAEAALLDAESDVLGPNDSARQRLCLFSSRDISAFAAGCAGGGDRQGLCAPGEPGAEPAWMTADFSADAGKSVAYGAFTGQVYLSGDAATGSRAGALPARAPRYIVEALRSHGNWQPDLLQNASADGAHYLFRVTAIGYGMREETQVVLQTTLSKPAPSPGCLS
;
A
#
# COMPACT_ATOMS: atom_id res chain seq x y z
N MET A 1 12.61 -89.04 -26.86
CA MET A 1 13.36 -87.85 -26.40
C MET A 1 12.87 -86.65 -27.22
N SER A 2 11.93 -85.86 -26.70
CA SER A 2 11.39 -84.68 -27.40
C SER A 2 12.14 -83.44 -26.90
N ARG A 3 12.94 -82.80 -27.76
CA ARG A 3 13.60 -81.52 -27.46
C ARG A 3 12.64 -80.40 -27.85
N SER A 4 12.06 -79.76 -26.84
CA SER A 4 11.29 -78.52 -26.99
C SER A 4 12.25 -77.38 -27.35
N VAL A 5 12.14 -76.90 -28.60
CA VAL A 5 12.84 -75.71 -29.08
C VAL A 5 12.19 -74.48 -28.42
N HIS A 6 12.89 -73.85 -27.49
CA HIS A 6 12.53 -72.53 -26.96
C HIS A 6 12.71 -71.49 -28.07
N ARG A 7 11.63 -70.85 -28.51
CA ARG A 7 11.70 -69.64 -29.35
C ARG A 7 12.26 -68.49 -28.49
N PRO A 8 13.30 -67.75 -28.94
CA PRO A 8 13.72 -66.57 -28.21
C PRO A 8 12.57 -65.53 -28.23
N PRO A 9 12.19 -64.97 -27.07
CA PRO A 9 11.16 -63.94 -26.99
C PRO A 9 11.58 -62.70 -27.77
N ARG A 10 10.67 -62.23 -28.61
CA ARG A 10 10.85 -61.14 -29.57
C ARG A 10 10.69 -59.79 -28.86
N GLY A 11 11.78 -58.99 -28.82
CA GLY A 11 11.90 -57.54 -29.06
C GLY A 11 10.90 -56.50 -28.53
N PHE A 12 9.78 -56.86 -27.88
CA PHE A 12 8.69 -55.92 -27.54
C PHE A 12 8.79 -55.37 -26.11
N SER A 13 9.46 -56.09 -25.20
CA SER A 13 9.61 -55.67 -23.80
C SER A 13 10.32 -54.32 -23.65
N LEU A 14 11.33 -54.04 -24.48
CA LEU A 14 12.05 -52.76 -24.45
C LEU A 14 11.15 -51.58 -24.81
N ILE A 15 10.24 -51.76 -25.77
CA ILE A 15 9.29 -50.71 -26.20
C ILE A 15 8.30 -50.41 -25.07
N VAL A 16 7.76 -51.44 -24.42
CA VAL A 16 6.83 -51.26 -23.29
C VAL A 16 7.51 -50.56 -22.12
N VAL A 17 8.74 -50.95 -21.78
CA VAL A 17 9.52 -50.28 -20.73
C VAL A 17 9.81 -48.83 -21.09
N LEU A 18 10.21 -48.54 -22.33
CA LEU A 18 10.45 -47.16 -22.79
C LEU A 18 9.18 -46.30 -22.70
N LEU A 19 8.03 -46.84 -23.11
CA LEU A 19 6.74 -46.15 -23.00
C LEU A 19 6.37 -45.88 -21.54
N MET A 20 6.55 -46.86 -20.65
CA MET A 20 6.29 -46.67 -19.22
C MET A 20 7.23 -45.62 -18.61
N LEU A 21 8.52 -45.66 -18.93
CA LEU A 21 9.49 -44.65 -18.49
C LEU A 21 9.13 -43.25 -19.01
N LEU A 22 8.70 -43.14 -20.26
CA LEU A 22 8.25 -41.89 -20.85
C LEU A 22 7.03 -41.33 -20.12
N VAL A 23 6.02 -42.17 -19.83
CA VAL A 23 4.84 -41.76 -19.05
C VAL A 23 5.23 -41.27 -17.66
N VAL A 24 6.07 -42.02 -16.94
CA VAL A 24 6.57 -41.63 -15.61
C VAL A 24 7.33 -40.31 -15.67
N THR A 25 8.16 -40.10 -16.71
CA THR A 25 8.95 -38.87 -16.89
C THR A 25 8.05 -37.66 -17.11
N VAL A 26 7.02 -37.79 -17.95
CA VAL A 26 6.05 -36.69 -18.20
C VAL A 26 5.30 -36.32 -16.91
N LEU A 27 4.88 -37.31 -16.12
CA LEU A 27 4.23 -37.07 -14.83
C LEU A 27 5.18 -36.39 -13.84
N ALA A 28 6.44 -36.83 -13.77
CA ALA A 28 7.45 -36.23 -12.90
C ALA A 28 7.76 -34.77 -13.29
N LEU A 29 7.89 -34.47 -14.59
CA LEU A 29 8.09 -33.10 -15.07
C LEU A 29 6.87 -32.21 -14.80
N GLY A 30 5.65 -32.74 -14.96
CA GLY A 30 4.42 -32.03 -14.61
C GLY A 30 4.39 -31.62 -13.15
N ALA A 31 4.72 -32.53 -12.24
CA ALA A 31 4.81 -32.25 -10.80
C ALA A 31 5.93 -31.25 -10.45
N ALA A 32 7.07 -31.29 -11.13
CA ALA A 32 8.15 -30.34 -10.91
C ALA A 32 7.77 -28.90 -11.35
N GLN A 33 7.08 -28.77 -12.49
CA GLN A 33 6.62 -27.47 -12.98
C GLN A 33 5.60 -26.82 -12.05
N THR A 34 4.66 -27.59 -11.50
CA THR A 34 3.66 -27.06 -10.55
C THR A 34 4.32 -26.55 -9.27
N SER A 35 5.33 -27.26 -8.74
CA SER A 35 6.09 -26.79 -7.57
C SER A 35 6.81 -25.46 -7.84
N LEU A 36 7.45 -25.30 -9.00
CA LEU A 36 8.13 -24.05 -9.35
C LEU A 36 7.15 -22.86 -9.48
N VAL A 37 5.97 -23.10 -10.06
CA VAL A 37 4.92 -22.08 -10.13
C VAL A 37 4.43 -21.70 -8.73
N SER A 38 4.18 -22.68 -7.85
CA SER A 38 3.76 -22.40 -6.48
C SER A 38 4.80 -21.63 -5.67
N GLU A 39 6.09 -21.91 -5.89
CA GLU A 39 7.16 -21.18 -5.20
C GLU A 39 7.19 -19.71 -5.64
N ARG A 40 7.02 -19.45 -6.95
CA ARG A 40 7.01 -18.08 -7.48
C ARG A 40 5.79 -17.30 -6.97
N SER A 41 4.61 -17.95 -6.92
CA SER A 41 3.41 -17.36 -6.33
C SER A 41 3.63 -17.01 -4.86
N ALA A 42 4.11 -17.96 -4.06
CA ALA A 42 4.36 -17.73 -2.62
C ALA A 42 5.35 -16.58 -2.37
N ARG A 43 6.35 -16.41 -3.23
CA ARG A 43 7.29 -15.28 -3.17
C ARG A 43 6.60 -13.95 -3.51
N ASN A 44 5.69 -13.92 -4.48
CA ASN A 44 4.92 -12.74 -4.85
C ASN A 44 3.92 -12.35 -3.75
N ASP A 45 3.24 -13.33 -3.17
CA ASP A 45 2.27 -13.11 -2.09
C ASP A 45 2.97 -12.54 -0.86
N ARG A 46 4.15 -13.08 -0.50
CA ARG A 46 4.97 -12.54 0.59
C ARG A 46 5.43 -11.11 0.33
N ASP A 47 5.80 -10.79 -0.90
CA ASP A 47 6.22 -9.43 -1.29
C ASP A 47 5.06 -8.43 -1.15
N THR A 48 3.86 -8.87 -1.55
CA THR A 48 2.62 -8.08 -1.44
C THR A 48 2.21 -7.87 0.01
N GLU A 49 2.36 -8.89 0.87
CA GLU A 49 2.09 -8.78 2.31
C GLU A 49 3.03 -7.76 2.99
N VAL A 50 4.31 -7.75 2.64
CA VAL A 50 5.26 -6.73 3.13
C VAL A 50 4.83 -5.33 2.70
N ALA A 51 4.40 -5.17 1.44
CA ALA A 51 3.89 -3.89 0.94
C ALA A 51 2.62 -3.46 1.69
N PHE A 52 1.71 -4.39 1.98
CA PHE A 52 0.49 -4.14 2.73
C PHE A 52 0.80 -3.66 4.16
N GLN A 53 1.69 -4.35 4.87
CA GLN A 53 2.12 -3.96 6.23
C GLN A 53 2.78 -2.58 6.24
N ALA A 54 3.58 -2.27 5.21
CA ALA A 54 4.16 -0.93 5.06
C ALA A 54 3.09 0.15 4.81
N ALA A 55 2.09 -0.14 3.98
CA ALA A 55 0.99 0.78 3.71
C ALA A 55 0.13 1.01 4.96
N GLU A 56 -0.17 -0.05 5.72
CA GLU A 56 -0.91 0.02 6.98
C GLU A 56 -0.15 0.84 8.03
N ALA A 57 1.17 0.65 8.14
CA ALA A 57 2.00 1.46 9.01
C ALA A 57 1.90 2.95 8.68
N ALA A 58 2.02 3.34 7.40
CA ALA A 58 1.87 4.75 6.99
C ALA A 58 0.44 5.27 7.17
N LEU A 59 -0.58 4.41 7.04
CA LEU A 59 -1.97 4.79 7.30
C LEU A 59 -2.18 5.14 8.77
N LEU A 60 -1.72 4.27 9.68
CA LEU A 60 -1.81 4.49 11.12
C LEU A 60 -0.98 5.69 11.59
N ASP A 61 0.19 5.90 10.98
CA ASP A 61 1.03 7.08 11.23
C ASP A 61 0.30 8.37 10.85
N ALA A 62 -0.33 8.39 9.67
CA ALA A 62 -1.13 9.51 9.20
C ALA A 62 -2.38 9.75 10.05
N GLU A 63 -3.05 8.69 10.54
CA GLU A 63 -4.17 8.82 11.46
C GLU A 63 -3.74 9.51 12.76
N SER A 64 -2.57 9.15 13.31
CA SER A 64 -1.99 9.82 14.48
C SER A 64 -1.57 11.26 14.17
N ASP A 65 -1.03 11.55 12.99
CA ASP A 65 -0.72 12.91 12.53
C ASP A 65 -1.97 13.80 12.45
N VAL A 66 -3.09 13.26 11.95
CA VAL A 66 -4.35 14.00 11.74
C VAL A 66 -5.15 14.15 13.04
N LEU A 67 -5.42 13.03 13.72
CA LEU A 67 -6.34 12.97 14.86
C LEU A 67 -5.62 13.21 16.20
N GLY A 68 -4.36 12.82 16.29
CA GLY A 68 -3.64 12.73 17.55
C GLY A 68 -4.14 11.58 18.45
N PRO A 69 -3.63 11.47 19.69
CA PRO A 69 -2.56 12.29 20.25
C PRO A 69 -1.22 12.07 19.52
N ASN A 70 -0.41 13.13 19.48
CA ASN A 70 0.92 13.12 18.87
C ASN A 70 1.84 14.08 19.65
N ASP A 71 2.80 13.51 20.38
CA ASP A 71 3.70 14.25 21.28
C ASP A 71 5.03 14.64 20.60
N SER A 72 5.14 14.41 19.29
CA SER A 72 6.31 14.81 18.50
C SER A 72 6.50 16.32 18.52
N ALA A 73 7.75 16.77 18.62
CA ALA A 73 8.10 18.19 18.45
C ALA A 73 7.77 18.73 17.04
N ARG A 74 7.56 17.85 16.06
CA ARG A 74 7.16 18.20 14.69
C ARG A 74 5.66 18.05 14.44
N GLN A 75 4.85 17.73 15.46
CA GLN A 75 3.41 17.57 15.29
C GLN A 75 2.78 18.82 14.67
N ARG A 76 1.70 18.61 13.91
CA ARG A 76 0.99 19.66 13.17
C ARG A 76 -0.54 19.57 13.35
N LEU A 77 -0.98 19.07 14.49
CA LEU A 77 -2.39 18.80 14.81
C LEU A 77 -3.30 20.01 14.61
N CYS A 78 -2.76 21.23 14.78
CA CYS A 78 -3.48 22.50 14.63
C CYS A 78 -3.72 22.90 13.18
N LEU A 79 -3.08 22.25 12.19
CA LEU A 79 -3.38 22.46 10.76
C LEU A 79 -4.64 21.70 10.32
N PHE A 80 -5.10 20.73 11.11
CA PHE A 80 -6.29 19.93 10.81
C PHE A 80 -7.51 20.50 11.51
N SER A 81 -8.28 21.31 10.77
CA SER A 81 -9.56 21.86 11.19
C SER A 81 -10.67 21.43 10.23
N SER A 82 -11.84 21.05 10.76
CA SER A 82 -13.00 20.76 9.92
C SER A 82 -13.57 22.00 9.22
N ARG A 83 -13.07 23.21 9.52
CA ARG A 83 -13.56 24.47 8.96
C ARG A 83 -12.52 25.21 8.14
N ASP A 84 -11.25 25.13 8.53
CA ASP A 84 -10.14 25.78 7.84
C ASP A 84 -9.22 24.75 7.18
N ILE A 85 -9.04 24.90 5.86
CA ILE A 85 -8.13 24.09 5.05
C ILE A 85 -7.05 24.96 4.38
N SER A 86 -6.77 26.16 4.89
CA SER A 86 -5.76 27.08 4.35
C SER A 86 -4.34 26.47 4.29
N ALA A 87 -4.07 25.48 5.14
CA ALA A 87 -2.85 24.68 5.15
C ALA A 87 -2.74 23.69 3.97
N PHE A 88 -3.84 23.37 3.29
CA PHE A 88 -3.89 22.45 2.16
C PHE A 88 -3.66 23.21 0.85
N ALA A 89 -2.98 22.59 -0.12
CA ALA A 89 -2.68 23.22 -1.41
C ALA A 89 -3.05 22.32 -2.59
N ALA A 90 -3.38 22.93 -3.74
CA ALA A 90 -3.58 22.19 -4.98
C ALA A 90 -2.30 21.41 -5.35
N GLY A 91 -2.43 20.16 -5.77
CA GLY A 91 -1.28 19.29 -6.06
C GLY A 91 -0.40 18.99 -4.83
N CYS A 92 -1.00 19.07 -3.64
CA CYS A 92 -0.37 18.86 -2.33
C CYS A 92 0.69 19.92 -1.97
N ALA A 93 0.71 20.36 -0.72
CA ALA A 93 1.76 21.26 -0.24
C ALA A 93 3.10 20.51 -0.12
N GLY A 94 4.20 21.21 -0.43
CA GLY A 94 5.55 20.65 -0.42
C GLY A 94 6.39 21.22 0.72
N GLY A 95 7.07 20.35 1.47
CA GLY A 95 7.97 20.73 2.57
C GLY A 95 7.29 21.39 3.78
N GLY A 96 8.08 21.59 4.85
CA GLY A 96 7.61 22.18 6.10
C GLY A 96 6.55 21.34 6.82
N ASP A 97 5.76 22.01 7.67
CA ASP A 97 4.61 21.44 8.39
C ASP A 97 3.41 21.14 7.48
N ARG A 98 3.30 21.81 6.33
CA ARG A 98 2.22 21.59 5.35
C ARG A 98 2.47 20.44 4.38
N GLN A 99 3.63 19.80 4.43
CA GLN A 99 4.00 18.74 3.48
C GLN A 99 2.91 17.66 3.35
N GLY A 100 2.51 17.33 2.13
CA GLY A 100 1.52 16.29 1.85
C GLY A 100 0.06 16.65 2.15
N LEU A 101 -0.25 17.91 2.45
CA LEU A 101 -1.63 18.40 2.60
C LEU A 101 -2.19 18.85 1.25
N CYS A 102 -3.18 18.12 0.73
CA CYS A 102 -3.78 18.32 -0.59
C CYS A 102 -5.17 18.96 -0.49
N ALA A 103 -5.34 20.13 -1.11
CA ALA A 103 -6.63 20.79 -1.18
C ALA A 103 -7.61 19.98 -2.04
N PRO A 104 -8.94 20.12 -1.83
CA PRO A 104 -9.92 19.44 -2.67
C PRO A 104 -9.71 19.83 -4.13
N GLY A 105 -9.76 18.84 -5.04
CA GLY A 105 -9.82 19.11 -6.47
C GLY A 105 -11.08 19.88 -6.86
N GLU A 106 -11.02 20.63 -7.96
CA GLU A 106 -12.23 21.22 -8.53
C GLU A 106 -13.22 20.11 -8.95
N PRO A 107 -14.54 20.38 -8.97
CA PRO A 107 -15.51 19.40 -9.44
C PRO A 107 -15.15 18.87 -10.85
N GLY A 108 -14.96 17.56 -10.96
CA GLY A 108 -14.56 16.91 -12.22
C GLY A 108 -13.04 16.87 -12.48
N ALA A 109 -12.22 17.48 -11.62
CA ALA A 109 -10.77 17.27 -11.62
C ALA A 109 -10.41 15.89 -11.07
N GLU A 110 -9.27 15.35 -11.51
CA GLU A 110 -8.74 14.11 -11.00
C GLU A 110 -8.37 14.25 -9.52
N PRO A 111 -8.75 13.31 -8.64
CA PRO A 111 -8.50 13.42 -7.21
C PRO A 111 -6.99 13.43 -6.90
N ALA A 112 -6.61 14.09 -5.81
CA ALA A 112 -5.19 14.30 -5.50
C ALA A 112 -4.41 12.99 -5.37
N TRP A 113 -5.03 11.91 -4.87
CA TRP A 113 -4.37 10.62 -4.71
C TRP A 113 -3.95 9.93 -6.01
N MET A 114 -4.61 10.21 -7.13
CA MET A 114 -4.23 9.64 -8.44
C MET A 114 -3.06 10.40 -9.07
N THR A 115 -2.89 11.68 -8.72
CA THR A 115 -1.90 12.58 -9.34
C THR A 115 -0.75 12.96 -8.40
N ALA A 116 -0.84 12.62 -7.12
CA ALA A 116 0.19 12.91 -6.12
C ALA A 116 1.46 12.09 -6.35
N ASP A 117 2.60 12.75 -6.19
CA ASP A 117 3.91 12.13 -6.27
C ASP A 117 4.33 11.57 -4.90
N PHE A 118 4.38 10.24 -4.82
CA PHE A 118 4.84 9.49 -3.65
C PHE A 118 6.35 9.15 -3.68
N SER A 119 7.12 9.74 -4.60
CA SER A 119 8.57 9.68 -4.54
C SER A 119 9.12 10.48 -3.36
N ALA A 120 10.29 10.10 -2.88
CA ALA A 120 10.96 10.81 -1.79
C ALA A 120 11.37 12.24 -2.22
N ASP A 121 11.76 12.42 -3.48
CA ASP A 121 12.38 13.65 -3.98
C ASP A 121 11.37 14.77 -4.27
N ALA A 122 10.11 14.43 -4.56
CA ALA A 122 9.08 15.42 -4.87
C ALA A 122 8.68 16.27 -3.66
N GLY A 123 8.86 15.75 -2.44
CA GLY A 123 8.46 16.45 -1.20
C GLY A 123 6.97 16.73 -1.09
N LYS A 124 6.12 16.11 -1.92
CA LYS A 124 4.66 16.27 -1.97
C LYS A 124 3.89 15.22 -1.18
N SER A 125 4.59 14.22 -0.66
CA SER A 125 4.09 13.20 0.24
C SER A 125 4.92 13.18 1.51
N VAL A 126 4.37 12.64 2.58
CA VAL A 126 4.98 12.58 3.91
C VAL A 126 5.63 11.23 4.10
N ALA A 127 6.89 11.19 4.51
CA ALA A 127 7.53 9.95 4.96
C ALA A 127 6.93 9.51 6.29
N TYR A 128 6.77 8.20 6.49
CA TYR A 128 6.41 7.65 7.80
C TYR A 128 7.26 8.28 8.91
N GLY A 129 6.62 8.70 10.00
CA GLY A 129 7.31 9.22 11.17
C GLY A 129 7.69 10.70 11.10
N ALA A 130 7.54 11.36 9.94
CA ALA A 130 8.02 12.74 9.76
C ALA A 130 7.38 13.72 10.76
N PHE A 131 6.10 13.52 11.08
CA PHE A 131 5.35 14.36 12.02
C PHE A 131 5.02 13.66 13.35
N THR A 132 5.10 12.34 13.44
CA THR A 132 4.81 11.56 14.66
C THR A 132 6.07 11.16 15.43
N GLY A 133 7.26 11.31 14.83
CA GLY A 133 8.53 10.91 15.43
C GLY A 133 8.79 9.40 15.42
N GLN A 134 7.91 8.60 14.81
CA GLN A 134 8.11 7.16 14.70
C GLN A 134 9.25 6.82 13.73
N VAL A 135 9.84 5.64 13.88
CA VAL A 135 10.93 5.17 13.01
C VAL A 135 10.49 3.93 12.27
N TYR A 136 10.62 3.95 10.95
CA TYR A 136 10.35 2.80 10.10
C TYR A 136 11.65 2.18 9.60
N LEU A 137 11.78 0.86 9.79
CA LEU A 137 12.91 0.12 9.24
C LEU A 137 12.58 -0.31 7.81
N SER A 138 13.35 0.22 6.86
CA SER A 138 13.28 -0.16 5.45
C SER A 138 14.68 -0.31 4.89
N GLY A 139 14.80 -0.97 3.75
CA GLY A 139 16.03 -0.96 2.97
C GLY A 139 16.34 0.47 2.52
N ASP A 140 17.62 0.82 2.58
CA ASP A 140 18.13 2.05 1.97
C ASP A 140 18.84 1.69 0.68
N ALA A 141 18.26 2.07 -0.46
CA ALA A 141 18.92 1.92 -1.76
C ALA A 141 20.27 2.66 -1.80
N ALA A 142 20.41 3.75 -1.02
CA ALA A 142 21.61 4.57 -0.93
C ALA A 142 22.77 3.95 -0.13
N THR A 143 22.49 3.08 0.86
CA THR A 143 23.53 2.45 1.71
C THR A 143 23.81 1.00 1.34
N GLY A 144 23.09 0.44 0.35
CA GLY A 144 23.26 -0.96 -0.06
C GLY A 144 22.83 -1.97 1.00
N SER A 145 22.09 -1.52 2.02
CA SER A 145 21.58 -2.35 3.11
C SER A 145 20.46 -3.25 2.60
N ARG A 146 20.80 -4.38 1.96
CA ARG A 146 19.84 -5.44 1.64
C ARG A 146 19.41 -6.14 2.92
N ALA A 147 18.40 -5.61 3.58
CA ALA A 147 17.89 -6.19 4.78
C ALA A 147 16.80 -7.21 4.45
N GLY A 148 17.19 -8.42 4.02
CA GLY A 148 16.33 -9.62 4.05
C GLY A 148 14.87 -9.40 3.60
N ALA A 149 13.94 -9.40 4.55
CA ALA A 149 12.50 -9.28 4.33
C ALA A 149 11.93 -7.86 4.58
N LEU A 150 12.77 -6.81 4.61
CA LEU A 150 12.32 -5.43 4.77
C LEU A 150 11.77 -4.84 3.45
N PRO A 151 10.88 -3.84 3.54
CA PRO A 151 10.47 -3.01 2.41
C PRO A 151 11.65 -2.38 1.68
N ALA A 152 11.55 -2.26 0.36
CA ALA A 152 12.55 -1.65 -0.52
C ALA A 152 12.77 -0.15 -0.23
N ARG A 153 11.73 0.53 0.28
CA ARG A 153 11.77 1.92 0.72
C ARG A 153 10.71 2.19 1.79
N ALA A 154 10.90 3.27 2.55
CA ALA A 154 9.94 3.68 3.57
C ALA A 154 8.56 4.03 2.95
N PRO A 155 7.46 3.66 3.62
CA PRO A 155 6.12 4.00 3.17
C PRO A 155 5.83 5.48 3.37
N ARG A 156 4.84 5.99 2.63
CA ARG A 156 4.51 7.42 2.59
C ARG A 156 3.01 7.64 2.55
N TYR A 157 2.57 8.84 2.92
CA TYR A 157 1.16 9.21 2.84
C TYR A 157 0.94 10.64 2.38
N ILE A 158 -0.29 10.93 1.99
CA ILE A 158 -0.84 12.28 1.81
C ILE A 158 -2.14 12.39 2.58
N VAL A 159 -2.54 13.62 2.89
CA VAL A 159 -3.83 13.93 3.50
C VAL A 159 -4.57 14.92 2.60
N GLU A 160 -5.70 14.49 2.07
CA GLU A 160 -6.56 15.28 1.20
C GLU A 160 -7.77 15.79 1.99
N ALA A 161 -8.03 17.09 1.92
CA ALA A 161 -9.28 17.64 2.46
C ALA A 161 -10.42 17.40 1.46
N LEU A 162 -11.54 16.87 1.95
CA LEU A 162 -12.76 16.63 1.19
C LEU A 162 -13.88 17.47 1.77
N ARG A 163 -14.61 18.21 0.93
CA ARG A 163 -15.79 18.95 1.38
C ARG A 163 -16.92 17.96 1.69
N SER A 164 -17.40 17.97 2.93
CA SER A 164 -18.62 17.26 3.31
C SER A 164 -19.83 18.06 2.79
N HIS A 165 -20.54 17.50 1.82
CA HIS A 165 -21.73 18.13 1.22
C HIS A 165 -23.02 17.88 2.04
N GLY A 166 -22.90 17.90 3.37
CA GLY A 166 -24.03 17.70 4.28
C GLY A 166 -24.24 16.23 4.64
N ASN A 167 -24.54 15.98 5.90
CA ASN A 167 -24.77 14.66 6.46
C ASN A 167 -26.14 14.17 6.00
N TRP A 168 -26.25 12.91 5.60
CA TRP A 168 -27.54 12.22 5.56
C TRP A 168 -27.98 11.99 7.02
N GLN A 169 -28.65 12.98 7.61
CA GLN A 169 -29.40 12.85 8.85
C GLN A 169 -30.88 12.74 8.45
N PRO A 170 -31.59 11.64 8.78
CA PRO A 170 -32.96 11.41 8.32
C PRO A 170 -33.99 12.42 8.86
N ASP A 171 -33.61 13.31 9.80
CA ASP A 171 -34.54 14.21 10.50
C ASP A 171 -34.17 15.70 10.51
N LEU A 172 -33.15 16.14 9.76
CA LEU A 172 -32.79 17.57 9.70
C LEU A 172 -32.53 18.03 8.28
N LEU A 173 -33.52 18.74 7.71
CA LEU A 173 -33.36 19.55 6.50
C LEU A 173 -32.51 20.79 6.85
N GLN A 174 -31.19 20.68 6.78
CA GLN A 174 -30.30 21.83 6.87
C GLN A 174 -30.07 22.42 5.48
N ASN A 175 -30.44 23.69 5.32
CA ASN A 175 -30.20 24.44 4.09
C ASN A 175 -28.70 24.48 3.78
N ALA A 176 -28.36 24.18 2.53
CA ALA A 176 -27.01 24.32 1.96
C ALA A 176 -26.62 25.81 1.75
N SER A 177 -26.86 26.65 2.75
CA SER A 177 -26.34 28.01 2.81
C SER A 177 -24.85 27.97 3.20
N ALA A 178 -24.07 28.90 2.64
CA ALA A 178 -22.61 28.97 2.63
C ALA A 178 -21.90 29.15 4.00
N ASP A 179 -22.51 28.74 5.12
CA ASP A 179 -22.07 29.01 6.49
C ASP A 179 -21.64 27.75 7.28
N GLY A 180 -21.36 26.65 6.59
CA GLY A 180 -21.06 25.37 7.26
C GLY A 180 -20.33 24.34 6.40
N ALA A 181 -19.35 24.76 5.59
CA ALA A 181 -18.51 23.79 4.89
C ALA A 181 -17.64 23.03 5.89
N HIS A 182 -18.05 21.80 6.21
CA HIS A 182 -17.25 20.89 7.02
C HIS A 182 -16.34 20.06 6.12
N TYR A 183 -15.09 19.84 6.54
CA TYR A 183 -14.13 19.01 5.83
C TYR A 183 -13.92 17.67 6.53
N LEU A 184 -13.85 16.62 5.72
CA LEU A 184 -13.31 15.30 6.07
C LEU A 184 -11.88 15.21 5.53
N PHE A 185 -11.07 14.32 6.10
CA PHE A 185 -9.69 14.11 5.67
C PHE A 185 -9.54 12.71 5.10
N ARG A 186 -9.29 12.60 3.80
CA ARG A 186 -8.94 11.33 3.17
C ARG A 186 -7.43 11.16 3.22
N VAL A 187 -6.98 10.17 3.96
CA VAL A 187 -5.59 9.75 3.94
C VAL A 187 -5.41 8.73 2.83
N THR A 188 -4.36 8.89 2.03
CA THR A 188 -3.89 7.85 1.11
C THR A 188 -2.47 7.50 1.49
N ALA A 189 -2.24 6.24 1.83
CA ALA A 189 -0.93 5.71 2.20
C ALA A 189 -0.47 4.69 1.16
N ILE A 190 0.81 4.72 0.84
CA ILE A 190 1.46 3.77 -0.06
C ILE A 190 2.61 3.05 0.67
N GLY A 191 2.61 1.73 0.53
CA GLY A 191 3.66 0.85 1.01
C GLY A 191 4.35 0.12 -0.13
N TYR A 192 5.61 -0.25 0.11
CA TYR A 192 6.46 -0.94 -0.86
C TYR A 192 6.85 -2.31 -0.32
N GLY A 193 6.83 -3.31 -1.18
CA GLY A 193 7.29 -4.66 -0.85
C GLY A 193 8.80 -4.70 -0.72
N MET A 194 9.36 -5.90 -0.63
CA MET A 194 10.81 -6.12 -0.76
C MET A 194 11.33 -5.64 -2.13
N ARG A 195 10.45 -5.53 -3.13
CA ARG A 195 10.72 -4.92 -4.43
C ARG A 195 9.98 -3.58 -4.57
N GLU A 196 10.61 -2.60 -5.21
CA GLU A 196 10.06 -1.25 -5.34
C GLU A 196 8.83 -1.19 -6.26
N GLU A 197 8.74 -2.11 -7.22
CA GLU A 197 7.58 -2.26 -8.09
C GLU A 197 6.36 -2.89 -7.40
N THR A 198 6.56 -3.57 -6.26
CA THR A 198 5.46 -4.16 -5.49
C THR A 198 4.90 -3.09 -4.59
N GLN A 199 3.75 -2.53 -4.97
CA GLN A 199 3.14 -1.38 -4.30
C GLN A 199 1.72 -1.70 -3.85
N VAL A 200 1.38 -1.27 -2.64
CA VAL A 200 0.03 -1.34 -2.09
C VAL A 200 -0.39 0.05 -1.66
N VAL A 201 -1.60 0.44 -2.04
CA VAL A 201 -2.21 1.72 -1.65
C VAL A 201 -3.42 1.44 -0.77
N LEU A 202 -3.47 2.07 0.40
CA LEU A 202 -4.59 2.03 1.34
C LEU A 202 -5.17 3.43 1.52
N GLN A 203 -6.47 3.50 1.80
CA GLN A 203 -7.17 4.75 2.05
C GLN A 203 -8.06 4.65 3.26
N THR A 204 -8.11 5.72 4.06
CA THR A 204 -9.08 5.91 5.14
C THR A 204 -9.66 7.32 5.05
N THR A 205 -10.87 7.51 5.57
CA THR A 205 -11.50 8.83 5.66
C THR A 205 -11.79 9.15 7.12
N LEU A 206 -11.24 10.26 7.59
CA LEU A 206 -11.25 10.67 8.97
C LEU A 206 -12.15 11.90 9.15
N SER A 207 -12.92 11.90 10.23
CA SER A 207 -13.68 13.06 10.69
C SER A 207 -13.02 13.62 11.93
N LYS A 208 -12.70 14.92 11.90
CA LYS A 208 -12.15 15.64 13.05
C LYS A 208 -13.08 16.82 13.39
N PRO A 209 -14.18 16.56 14.13
CA PRO A 209 -15.22 17.57 14.35
C PRO A 209 -14.75 18.74 15.22
N ALA A 210 -13.76 18.52 16.09
CA ALA A 210 -13.18 19.55 16.95
C ALA A 210 -11.64 19.62 16.76
N PRO A 211 -11.03 20.80 16.89
CA PRO A 211 -9.58 20.94 16.87
C PRO A 211 -8.96 20.19 18.06
N SER A 212 -7.68 19.81 17.91
CA SER A 212 -6.93 19.19 19.01
C SER A 212 -6.73 20.18 20.17
N PRO A 213 -6.57 19.72 21.42
CA PRO A 213 -6.33 20.59 22.57
C PRO A 213 -5.14 21.54 22.34
N GLY A 214 -5.31 22.83 22.66
CA GLY A 214 -4.28 23.86 22.46
C GLY A 214 -4.27 24.51 21.08
N CYS A 215 -5.08 24.03 20.13
CA CYS A 215 -5.25 24.64 18.81
C CYS A 215 -6.41 25.65 18.82
N LEU A 216 -6.29 26.70 18.01
CA LEU A 216 -7.36 27.66 17.80
C LEU A 216 -8.47 27.03 16.94
N SER A 217 -9.72 27.41 17.22
CA SER A 217 -10.93 26.93 16.53
C SER A 217 -11.28 27.76 15.30
#